data_AF-A0A4S5DGT7-F1
#
_entry.id   AF-A0A4S5DGT7-F1
#
_cell.length_a   1.000
_cell.length_b   1.000
_cell.length_c   1.000
_cell.angle_alpha   90.00
_cell.angle_beta   90.00
_cell.angle_gamma   90.00
#
_symmetry.space_group_name_H-M   'P 1'
#
loop_
_entity.id
_entity.type
_entity.pdbx_description
1 polymer ?
#
loop_
_entity_poly.entity_id
_entity_poly.type
_entity_poly.pdbx_seq_one_letter_code
_entity_poly.pdbx_strand_id
1 'polypeptide(L)'
;MKQIVVTRVAAYSVDSECAEVTLCCGEHEITVFPFGGTARVNDIVRTPVSAVDCDVRAACLDDWPDDAKRAASRQWIGKTANPYGYRGCAQVVDREQGLIDVVGFVIDVGELPCDGAVEFECLRLDL
;
A
#
# COMPACT_ATOMS: atom_id res chain seq x y z
N MET A 1 2.55 7.20 14.72
CA MET A 1 2.28 7.00 13.28
C MET A 1 3.04 8.08 12.51
N LYS A 2 3.77 7.70 11.47
CA LYS A 2 4.39 8.67 10.56
C LYS A 2 3.28 9.31 9.72
N GLN A 3 3.42 10.59 9.43
CA GLN A 3 2.43 11.32 8.64
C GLN A 3 2.64 11.01 7.15
N ILE A 4 1.57 10.65 6.45
CA ILE A 4 1.58 10.48 5.01
C ILE A 4 1.25 11.83 4.37
N VAL A 5 2.14 12.31 3.49
CA VAL A 5 2.01 13.62 2.86
C VAL A 5 2.06 13.48 1.34
N VAL A 6 1.21 14.21 0.65
CA VAL A 6 1.28 14.35 -0.81
C VAL A 6 2.49 15.20 -1.18
N THR A 7 3.48 14.63 -1.88
CA THR A 7 4.69 15.36 -2.31
C THR A 7 4.63 15.80 -3.75
N ARG A 8 3.83 15.13 -4.58
CA ARG A 8 3.69 15.46 -6.01
C ARG A 8 2.28 15.16 -6.50
N VAL A 9 1.81 16.00 -7.40
CA VAL A 9 0.57 15.80 -8.16
C VAL A 9 0.90 16.10 -9.62
N ALA A 10 0.67 15.14 -10.52
CA ALA A 10 0.88 15.28 -11.96
C ALA A 10 -0.38 14.83 -12.70
N ALA A 11 -0.66 15.41 -13.87
CA ALA A 11 -1.74 14.89 -14.72
C ALA A 11 -1.34 13.51 -15.27
N TYR A 12 -2.27 12.56 -15.29
CA TYR A 12 -2.04 11.24 -15.87
C TYR A 12 -1.80 11.31 -17.39
N SER A 13 -2.49 12.22 -18.07
CA SER A 13 -2.23 12.63 -19.46
C SER A 13 -2.69 14.09 -19.68
N VAL A 14 -2.34 14.67 -20.83
CA VAL A 14 -2.62 16.09 -21.18
C VAL A 14 -4.12 16.43 -21.09
N ASP A 15 -5.00 15.44 -21.26
CA ASP A 15 -6.45 15.59 -21.23
C ASP A 15 -7.12 14.75 -20.13
N SER A 16 -6.35 14.18 -19.19
CA SER A 16 -6.88 13.29 -18.16
C SER A 16 -7.38 14.06 -16.94
N GLU A 17 -8.59 13.73 -16.51
CA GLU A 17 -9.13 14.13 -15.20
C GLU A 17 -8.50 13.33 -14.03
N CYS A 18 -7.74 12.27 -14.34
CA CYS A 18 -7.01 11.49 -13.33
C CYS A 18 -5.64 12.13 -13.06
N ALA A 19 -5.29 12.30 -11.79
CA ALA A 19 -3.96 12.72 -11.38
C ALA A 19 -3.12 11.53 -10.91
N GLU A 20 -1.82 11.55 -11.19
CA GLU A 20 -0.83 10.73 -10.51
C GLU A 20 -0.39 11.48 -9.25
N VAL A 21 -0.59 10.89 -8.08
CA VAL A 21 -0.27 11.51 -6.79
C VAL A 21 0.82 10.70 -6.10
N THR A 22 1.93 11.35 -5.76
CA THR A 22 2.99 10.72 -4.97
C THR A 22 2.74 10.99 -3.49
N LEU A 23 2.62 9.91 -2.72
CA LEU A 23 2.55 9.94 -1.26
C LEU A 23 3.91 9.58 -0.67
N CYS A 24 4.32 10.31 0.36
CA CYS A 24 5.56 10.07 1.09
C CYS A 24 5.27 9.73 2.55
N CYS A 25 5.92 8.69 3.07
CA CYS A 25 5.91 8.31 4.47
C CYS A 25 7.35 8.01 4.94
N GLY A 26 8.02 9.02 5.50
CA GLY A 26 9.43 8.90 5.88
C GLY A 26 10.35 8.78 4.66
N GLU A 27 10.95 7.61 4.46
CA GLU A 27 11.88 7.34 3.35
C GLU A 27 11.21 6.60 2.18
N HIS A 28 9.91 6.30 2.31
CA HIS A 28 9.17 5.51 1.33
C HIS A 28 8.19 6.39 0.56
N GLU A 29 8.10 6.15 -0.74
CA GLU A 29 7.17 6.81 -1.63
C GLU A 29 6.34 5.79 -2.40
N ILE A 30 5.07 6.11 -2.57
CA ILE A 30 4.14 5.37 -3.44
C ILE A 30 3.42 6.33 -4.36
N THR A 31 2.87 5.78 -5.42
CA THR A 31 2.06 6.47 -6.43
C THR A 31 0.65 5.96 -6.29
N VAL A 32 -0.29 6.88 -6.12
CA VAL A 32 -1.72 6.60 -6.02
C VAL A 32 -2.51 7.43 -7.02
N PHE A 33 -3.73 7.01 -7.31
CA PHE A 33 -4.64 7.69 -8.24
C PHE A 33 -5.91 8.14 -7.50
N PRO A 34 -6.21 9.45 -7.42
CA PRO A 34 -7.40 9.93 -6.75
C PRO A 34 -8.63 9.68 -7.63
N PHE A 35 -9.67 9.06 -7.09
CA PHE A 35 -10.94 8.92 -7.81
C PHE A 35 -11.83 10.16 -7.57
N GLY A 36 -11.93 11.03 -8.58
CA GLY A 36 -12.85 12.20 -8.54
C GLY A 36 -12.47 13.29 -7.53
N GLY A 37 -11.26 13.26 -6.98
CA GLY A 37 -10.76 14.22 -5.98
C GLY A 37 -9.66 15.16 -6.50
N THR A 38 -9.43 16.25 -5.77
CA THR A 38 -8.30 17.18 -6.03
C THR A 38 -7.28 17.12 -4.89
N ALA A 39 -6.38 16.13 -4.95
CA ALA A 39 -5.23 16.09 -4.06
C ALA A 39 -4.29 17.28 -4.35
N ARG A 40 -3.71 17.86 -3.30
CA ARG A 40 -2.76 18.97 -3.40
C ARG A 40 -1.47 18.61 -2.70
N VAL A 41 -0.36 19.18 -3.19
CA VAL A 41 0.93 19.05 -2.51
C VAL A 41 0.82 19.60 -1.08
N ASN A 42 1.39 18.87 -0.13
CA ASN A 42 1.31 19.05 1.32
C ASN A 42 -0.01 18.63 1.99
N ASP A 43 -0.96 18.05 1.25
CA ASP A 43 -2.12 17.43 1.88
C ASP A 43 -1.69 16.26 2.76
N ILE A 44 -2.36 16.12 3.91
CA ILE A 44 -2.17 15.03 4.85
C ILE A 44 -3.19 13.94 4.54
N VAL A 45 -2.70 12.78 4.13
CA VAL A 45 -3.56 11.61 3.91
C VAL A 45 -3.80 10.91 5.24
N ARG A 46 -5.07 10.79 5.62
CA ARG A 46 -5.52 10.12 6.86
C ARG A 46 -6.34 8.87 6.58
N THR A 47 -6.79 8.69 5.35
CA THR A 47 -7.57 7.53 4.91
C THR A 47 -6.63 6.43 4.42
N PRO A 48 -7.03 5.16 4.57
CA PRO A 48 -6.37 4.06 3.87
C PRO A 48 -6.34 4.30 2.37
N VAL A 49 -5.31 3.79 1.71
CA VAL A 49 -5.19 3.74 0.26
C VAL A 49 -5.83 2.44 -0.21
N SER A 50 -6.68 2.46 -1.23
CA SER A 50 -7.36 1.26 -1.72
C SER A 50 -6.51 0.54 -2.76
N ALA A 51 -6.29 -0.76 -2.59
CA ALA A 51 -5.64 -1.60 -3.58
C ALA A 51 -6.65 -2.15 -4.59
N VAL A 52 -6.35 -1.98 -5.87
CA VAL A 52 -7.16 -2.51 -6.98
C VAL A 52 -6.59 -3.85 -7.41
N ASP A 53 -7.47 -4.86 -7.45
CA ASP A 53 -7.14 -6.23 -7.84
C ASP A 53 -5.92 -6.75 -7.05
N CYS A 54 -6.13 -6.90 -5.74
CA CYS A 54 -5.08 -7.26 -4.80
C CYS A 54 -5.17 -8.75 -4.43
N ASP A 55 -4.07 -9.46 -4.65
CA ASP A 55 -3.85 -10.80 -4.12
C ASP A 55 -3.11 -10.69 -2.79
N VAL A 56 -3.56 -11.44 -1.78
CA VAL A 56 -2.93 -11.48 -0.45
C VAL A 56 -2.73 -12.90 0.02
N ARG A 57 -1.55 -13.20 0.57
CA ARG A 57 -1.21 -14.50 1.16
C ARG A 57 -0.40 -14.34 2.45
N ALA A 58 -0.45 -15.33 3.33
CA ALA A 58 0.40 -15.34 4.52
C ALA A 58 1.90 -15.34 4.13
N ALA A 59 2.70 -14.48 4.75
CA ALA A 59 4.14 -14.39 4.48
C ALA A 59 4.94 -15.56 5.08
N CYS A 60 4.40 -16.20 6.10
CA CYS A 60 4.97 -17.37 6.74
C CYS A 60 3.88 -18.25 7.33
N LEU A 61 4.22 -19.50 7.65
CA LEU A 61 3.33 -20.43 8.34
C LEU A 61 3.62 -20.46 9.84
N ASP A 62 2.61 -20.85 10.63
CA ASP A 62 2.70 -20.89 12.09
C ASP A 62 3.70 -21.93 12.62
N ASP A 63 4.04 -22.94 11.83
CA ASP A 63 5.01 -23.98 12.18
C ASP A 63 6.45 -23.59 11.84
N TRP A 64 6.68 -22.43 11.20
CA TRP A 64 8.03 -21.99 10.87
C TRP A 64 8.83 -21.59 12.12
N PRO A 65 10.16 -21.76 12.11
CA PRO A 65 11.04 -21.25 13.15
C PRO A 65 10.93 -19.72 13.29
N ASP A 66 11.03 -19.21 14.53
CA ASP A 66 10.88 -17.78 14.82
C ASP A 66 11.82 -16.89 14.01
N ASP A 67 13.06 -17.32 13.82
CA ASP A 67 14.06 -16.58 13.04
C ASP A 67 13.65 -16.45 11.57
N ALA A 68 13.08 -17.52 11.00
CA ALA A 68 12.57 -17.53 9.63
C ALA A 68 11.31 -16.67 9.51
N LYS A 69 10.40 -16.72 10.48
CA LYS A 69 9.22 -15.84 10.54
C LYS A 69 9.63 -14.38 10.60
N ARG A 70 10.58 -14.01 11.46
CA ARG A 70 11.07 -12.62 11.57
C ARG A 70 11.70 -12.13 10.26
N ALA A 71 12.44 -12.99 9.56
CA ALA A 71 13.01 -12.63 8.26
C ALA A 71 11.94 -12.45 7.18
N ALA A 72 10.96 -13.36 7.12
CA ALA A 72 9.86 -13.33 6.15
C ALA A 72 8.86 -12.19 6.40
N SER A 73 8.68 -11.79 7.67
CA SER A 73 7.75 -10.74 8.09
C SER A 73 8.33 -9.33 7.98
N ARG A 74 9.54 -9.17 7.43
CA ARG A 74 10.17 -7.87 7.30
C ARG A 74 9.40 -7.05 6.25
N GLN A 75 8.80 -5.94 6.67
CA GLN A 75 8.03 -5.09 5.78
C GLN A 75 8.91 -4.49 4.66
N TRP A 76 8.36 -4.47 3.46
CA TRP A 76 8.92 -3.79 2.28
C TRP A 76 7.82 -3.57 1.25
N ILE A 77 7.99 -2.58 0.39
CA ILE A 77 7.11 -2.33 -0.76
C ILE A 77 7.96 -2.01 -1.98
N GLY A 78 7.55 -2.51 -3.14
CA GLY A 78 8.22 -2.26 -4.41
C GLY A 78 7.26 -2.37 -5.59
N LYS A 79 7.70 -1.82 -6.73
CA LYS A 79 6.93 -1.89 -7.98
C LYS A 79 6.91 -3.31 -8.54
N THR A 80 5.79 -3.67 -9.18
CA THR A 80 5.71 -4.87 -10.02
C THR A 80 6.18 -4.55 -11.44
N ALA A 81 6.04 -5.50 -12.38
CA ALA A 81 6.26 -5.23 -13.80
C ALA A 81 5.20 -4.27 -14.39
N ASN A 82 4.03 -4.17 -13.77
CA ASN A 82 3.04 -3.14 -14.09
C ASN A 82 3.53 -1.80 -13.51
N PRO A 83 3.61 -0.71 -14.31
CA PRO A 83 4.09 0.59 -13.83
C PRO A 83 3.30 1.16 -12.65
N TYR A 84 2.05 0.72 -12.46
CA TYR A 84 1.18 1.18 -11.38
C TYR A 84 1.05 0.18 -10.24
N GLY A 85 1.48 -1.06 -10.46
CA GLY A 85 1.34 -2.13 -9.49
C GLY A 85 2.38 -2.09 -8.39
N TYR A 86 1.99 -2.58 -7.23
CA TYR A 86 2.84 -2.69 -6.06
C TYR A 86 2.75 -4.10 -5.48
N ARG A 87 3.88 -4.56 -4.95
CA ARG A 87 3.97 -5.78 -4.15
C ARG A 87 4.83 -5.54 -2.93
N GLY A 88 4.68 -6.37 -1.92
CA GLY A 88 5.44 -6.21 -0.69
C GLY A 88 5.11 -7.23 0.37
N CYS A 89 5.75 -7.04 1.52
CA CYS A 89 5.38 -7.68 2.76
C CYS A 89 4.85 -6.62 3.72
N ALA A 90 3.71 -6.92 4.33
CA ALA A 90 2.94 -6.02 5.19
C ALA A 90 2.53 -6.73 6.47
N GLN A 91 2.08 -5.95 7.44
CA GLN A 91 1.50 -6.45 8.69
C GLN A 91 0.01 -6.16 8.67
N VAL A 92 -0.83 -7.16 8.97
CA VAL A 92 -2.27 -6.94 9.14
C VAL A 92 -2.51 -6.06 10.38
N VAL A 93 -3.30 -5.00 10.20
CA VAL A 93 -3.66 -4.06 11.29
C VAL A 93 -5.15 -4.08 11.62
N ASP A 94 -6.01 -4.42 10.66
CA ASP A 94 -7.42 -4.68 10.89
C ASP A 94 -7.91 -5.74 9.90
N ARG A 95 -8.09 -6.96 10.38
CA ARG A 95 -8.52 -8.09 9.54
C ARG A 95 -9.97 -7.95 9.08
N GLU A 96 -10.85 -7.41 9.91
CA GLU A 96 -12.27 -7.29 9.59
C GLU A 96 -12.51 -6.25 8.49
N GLN A 97 -11.70 -5.17 8.49
CA GLN A 97 -11.75 -4.12 7.47
C GLN A 97 -10.81 -4.35 6.29
N GLY A 98 -9.99 -5.40 6.31
CA GLY A 98 -9.07 -5.67 5.20
C GLY A 98 -7.84 -4.78 5.15
N LEU A 99 -7.40 -4.24 6.29
CA LEU A 99 -6.34 -3.25 6.36
C LEU A 99 -4.98 -3.86 6.73
N ILE A 100 -3.98 -3.49 5.94
CA ILE A 100 -2.57 -3.82 6.17
C ILE A 100 -1.74 -2.54 6.31
N ASP A 101 -0.70 -2.57 7.16
CA ASP A 101 0.36 -1.57 7.20
C ASP A 101 1.58 -2.10 6.44
N VAL A 102 2.08 -1.31 5.50
CA VAL A 102 3.34 -1.55 4.82
C VAL A 102 4.19 -0.29 4.85
N VAL A 103 5.31 -0.35 5.58
CA VAL A 103 6.28 0.75 5.72
C VAL A 103 5.64 2.10 6.11
N GLY A 104 4.53 2.07 6.85
CA GLY A 104 3.79 3.24 7.31
C GLY A 104 2.65 3.71 6.41
N PHE A 105 2.34 2.99 5.31
CA PHE A 105 1.12 3.18 4.54
C PHE A 105 0.08 2.16 4.96
N VAL A 106 -1.14 2.63 5.29
CA VAL A 106 -2.29 1.74 5.49
C VAL A 106 -2.97 1.52 4.15
N ILE A 107 -3.07 0.25 3.75
CA ILE A 107 -3.68 -0.17 2.49
C ILE A 107 -4.90 -1.02 2.81
N ASP A 108 -6.02 -0.69 2.18
CA ASP A 108 -7.20 -1.54 2.10
C ASP A 108 -7.03 -2.54 0.95
N VAL A 109 -6.93 -3.82 1.30
CA VAL A 109 -6.73 -4.94 0.37
C VAL A 109 -7.94 -5.88 0.32
N GLY A 110 -9.03 -5.57 1.01
CA GLY A 110 -10.20 -6.43 1.09
C GLY A 110 -9.98 -7.68 1.97
N GLU A 111 -10.13 -8.88 1.42
CA GLU A 111 -10.12 -10.09 2.24
C GLU A 111 -8.71 -10.49 2.69
N LEU A 112 -8.54 -10.78 3.98
CA LEU A 112 -7.26 -11.13 4.60
C LEU A 112 -7.21 -12.58 5.12
N PRO A 113 -6.15 -13.34 4.77
CA PRO A 113 -6.07 -14.77 5.12
C PRO A 113 -5.71 -15.03 6.59
N CYS A 114 -5.10 -14.06 7.29
CA CYS A 114 -4.63 -14.19 8.66
C CYS A 114 -4.46 -12.80 9.34
N ASP A 115 -4.12 -12.79 10.63
CA ASP A 115 -3.86 -11.58 11.43
C ASP A 115 -2.36 -11.20 11.49
N GLY A 116 -1.52 -11.92 10.75
CA GLY A 116 -0.06 -11.84 10.81
C GLY A 116 0.57 -11.03 9.69
N ALA A 117 1.83 -11.36 9.38
CA ALA A 117 2.51 -10.82 8.22
C ALA A 117 1.97 -11.47 6.94
N VAL A 118 1.73 -10.63 5.93
CA VAL A 118 1.19 -11.03 4.64
C VAL A 118 2.06 -10.50 3.51
N GLU A 119 2.15 -11.26 2.43
CA GLU A 119 2.59 -10.73 1.15
C GLU A 119 1.38 -10.28 0.36
N PHE A 120 1.52 -9.17 -0.35
CA PHE A 120 0.49 -8.66 -1.25
C PHE A 120 1.08 -8.32 -2.61
N GLU A 121 0.23 -8.37 -3.64
CA GLU A 121 0.49 -7.84 -4.97
C GLU A 121 -0.80 -7.24 -5.51
N CYS A 122 -0.76 -6.02 -6.04
CA CYS A 122 -1.91 -5.32 -6.59
C CYS A 122 -1.59 -4.66 -7.93
N LEU A 123 -2.62 -4.40 -8.74
CA LEU A 123 -2.47 -3.73 -10.02
C LEU A 123 -2.28 -2.22 -9.89
N ARG A 124 -2.86 -1.60 -8.85
CA ARG A 124 -2.84 -0.15 -8.63
C ARG A 124 -3.25 0.19 -7.21
N LEU A 125 -2.84 1.37 -6.75
CA LEU A 125 -3.28 1.98 -5.51
C LEU A 125 -4.08 3.26 -5.80
N ASP A 126 -5.22 3.42 -5.14
CA ASP A 126 -6.15 4.54 -5.33
C ASP A 126 -6.37 5.30 -4.01
N LEU A 127 -6.64 6.61 -4.14
CA LEU A 127 -6.92 7.53 -3.04
C LEU A 127 -8.36 8.06 -3.07
#